data_AF-A0A1C8P8Y4-F1
#
_entry.id   AF-A0A1C8P8Y4-F1
#
_cell.length_a   1.000
_cell.length_b   1.000
_cell.length_c   1.000
_cell.angle_alpha   90.00
_cell.angle_beta   90.00
_cell.angle_gamma   90.00
#
_symmetry.space_group_name_H-M   'P 1'
#
loop_
_entity.id
_entity.type
_entity.pdbx_description
1 polymer ?
#
loop_
_entity_poly.entity_id
_entity_poly.type
_entity_poly.pdbx_seq_one_letter_code
_entity_poly.pdbx_strand_id
1 'polypeptide(L)'
;VCILFAYAFTSVLLYIFDRFSPYSYQNNKERYKDDDEKREFTFKECLWFCMTSLTPQGGGEAPKNLSGRLVAATWWLFGFIIIASYTANLAAFLTVSRLDTPIESLDDLSNQYKVQYAPMNGTSTMTYFERMAYIEKKFYEIWKDMSLNDSMSDVERAKLAVWDYPVSDKYTKMWQSMQEAGLPNTFEKALERVRKSTSSSEGFAYIGDATDIRYLVLTNCDLQIVGEEFSRKPYAVAVQQGSPLKDQFNDAI
;
A
#
# COMPACT_ATOMS: atom_id res chain seq x y z
N VAL A 1 -15.20 24.18 4.22
CA VAL A 1 -15.77 25.24 5.09
C VAL A 1 -14.83 26.45 5.21
N CYS A 2 -13.59 26.30 5.69
CA CYS A 2 -12.65 27.43 5.84
C CYS A 2 -12.36 28.22 4.55
N ILE A 3 -12.29 27.54 3.40
CA ILE A 3 -12.08 28.19 2.09
C ILE A 3 -13.25 29.12 1.73
N LEU A 4 -14.49 28.72 2.02
CA LEU A 4 -15.68 29.54 1.76
C LEU A 4 -15.71 30.78 2.65
N PHE A 5 -15.32 30.64 3.92
CA PHE A 5 -15.16 31.78 4.82
C PHE A 5 -14.05 32.73 4.36
N ALA A 6 -12.88 32.19 3.99
CA ALA A 6 -11.78 33.00 3.46
C ALA A 6 -12.20 33.76 2.20
N TYR A 7 -12.93 33.12 1.28
CA TYR A 7 -13.47 33.73 0.07
C TYR A 7 -14.46 34.87 0.37
N ALA A 8 -15.42 34.65 1.26
CA ALA A 8 -16.39 35.68 1.63
C ALA A 8 -15.69 36.86 2.33
N PHE A 9 -14.72 36.56 3.21
CA PHE A 9 -13.94 37.56 3.94
C PHE A 9 -13.09 38.42 3.01
N THR A 10 -12.34 37.83 2.08
CA THR A 10 -11.52 38.60 1.11
C THR A 10 -12.38 39.43 0.16
N SER A 11 -13.54 38.92 -0.25
CA SER A 11 -14.49 39.68 -1.07
C SER A 11 -15.05 40.90 -0.35
N VAL A 12 -15.39 40.77 0.94
CA VAL A 12 -15.84 41.89 1.79
C VAL A 12 -14.70 42.89 2.04
N LEU A 13 -13.47 42.42 2.30
CA LEU A 13 -12.32 43.31 2.51
C LEU A 13 -11.99 44.12 1.26
N LEU A 14 -12.02 43.52 0.07
CA LEU A 14 -11.81 44.24 -1.18
C LEU A 14 -12.88 45.31 -1.40
N TYR A 15 -14.15 45.01 -1.11
CA TYR A 15 -15.23 45.99 -1.19
C TYR A 15 -15.04 47.17 -0.22
N ILE A 16 -14.66 46.90 1.04
CA ILE A 16 -14.42 47.94 2.05
C ILE A 16 -13.23 48.82 1.64
N PHE A 17 -12.11 48.23 1.24
CA PHE A 17 -10.93 49.02 0.87
C PHE A 17 -11.13 49.81 -0.41
N ASP A 18 -11.92 49.33 -1.36
CA ASP A 18 -12.27 50.13 -2.54
C ASP A 18 -13.21 51.29 -2.19
N ARG A 19 -14.22 51.04 -1.35
CA ARG A 19 -15.20 52.05 -0.90
C ARG A 19 -14.57 53.20 -0.09
N PHE A 20 -13.64 52.90 0.81
CA PHE A 20 -13.06 53.88 1.74
C PHE A 20 -11.76 54.51 1.25
N SER A 21 -11.11 53.96 0.22
CA SER A 21 -9.85 54.52 -0.26
C SER A 21 -10.08 55.79 -1.09
N PRO A 22 -9.40 56.90 -0.80
CA PRO A 22 -9.44 58.12 -1.63
C PRO A 22 -8.74 57.94 -2.99
N TYR A 23 -7.99 56.83 -3.16
CA TYR A 23 -7.27 56.49 -4.39
C TYR A 23 -7.97 55.39 -5.21
N SER A 24 -9.21 55.03 -4.87
CA SER A 24 -10.01 54.15 -5.72
C SER A 24 -10.51 54.88 -6.96
N TYR A 25 -10.70 54.14 -8.05
CA TYR A 25 -11.31 54.61 -9.28
C TYR A 25 -12.68 55.28 -9.05
N GLN A 26 -13.49 54.75 -8.13
CA GLN A 26 -14.82 55.31 -7.83
C GLN A 26 -14.76 56.68 -7.14
N ASN A 27 -13.75 56.89 -6.28
CA ASN A 27 -13.62 58.07 -5.42
C ASN A 27 -12.75 59.19 -6.04
N ASN A 28 -11.99 58.87 -7.10
CA ASN A 28 -11.14 59.84 -7.79
C ASN A 28 -11.26 59.73 -9.33
N LYS A 29 -12.49 59.86 -9.83
CA LYS A 29 -12.81 59.70 -11.27
C LYS A 29 -12.07 60.69 -12.17
N GLU A 30 -11.73 61.88 -11.67
CA GLU A 30 -11.01 62.90 -12.44
C GLU A 30 -9.55 62.49 -12.74
N ARG A 31 -8.88 61.79 -11.82
CA ARG A 31 -7.50 61.32 -12.00
C ARG A 31 -7.38 60.15 -12.99
N TYR A 32 -8.44 59.36 -13.16
CA TYR A 32 -8.44 58.13 -13.97
C TYR A 32 -9.33 58.26 -15.22
N LYS A 33 -9.57 59.49 -15.70
CA LYS A 33 -10.50 59.77 -16.81
C LYS A 33 -10.03 59.19 -18.16
N ASP A 34 -8.71 59.22 -18.39
CA ASP A 34 -8.04 58.76 -19.62
C ASP A 34 -7.48 57.33 -19.50
N ASP A 35 -7.76 56.61 -18.41
CA ASP A 35 -7.31 55.23 -18.21
C ASP A 35 -8.27 54.27 -18.95
N ASP A 36 -7.77 53.41 -19.84
CA ASP A 36 -8.59 52.46 -20.64
C ASP A 36 -9.25 51.36 -19.77
N GLU A 37 -8.76 51.23 -18.54
CA GLU A 37 -8.95 50.15 -17.61
C GLU A 37 -9.87 50.58 -16.43
N LYS A 38 -11.18 50.61 -16.71
CA LYS A 38 -12.24 51.20 -15.86
C LYS A 38 -13.08 50.14 -15.15
N ARG A 39 -12.52 49.45 -14.16
CA ARG A 39 -13.29 48.50 -13.35
C ARG A 39 -13.83 49.13 -12.06
N GLU A 40 -15.16 49.13 -11.93
CA GLU A 40 -15.82 49.51 -10.69
C GLU A 40 -16.02 48.28 -9.78
N PHE A 41 -15.34 48.23 -8.63
CA PHE A 41 -15.44 47.13 -7.68
C PHE A 41 -16.71 47.23 -6.83
N THR A 42 -17.85 46.91 -7.44
CA THR A 42 -19.08 46.63 -6.70
C THR A 42 -18.95 45.30 -5.95
N PHE A 43 -19.72 45.07 -4.88
CA PHE A 43 -19.69 43.82 -4.11
C PHE A 43 -19.78 42.55 -4.98
N LYS A 44 -20.62 42.56 -6.04
CA LYS A 44 -20.72 41.46 -7.01
C LYS A 44 -19.45 41.27 -7.83
N GLU A 45 -18.79 42.37 -8.21
CA GLU A 45 -17.52 42.34 -8.93
C GLU A 45 -16.37 41.87 -8.04
N CYS A 46 -16.39 42.18 -6.74
CA CYS A 46 -15.42 41.63 -5.78
C CYS A 46 -15.57 40.11 -5.64
N LEU A 47 -16.80 39.61 -5.52
CA LEU A 47 -17.08 38.17 -5.50
C LEU A 47 -16.64 37.49 -6.80
N TRP A 48 -16.94 38.12 -7.94
CA TRP A 48 -16.53 37.64 -9.26
C TRP A 48 -15.01 37.64 -9.42
N PHE A 49 -14.32 38.72 -9.02
CA PHE A 49 -12.87 38.83 -9.02
C PHE A 49 -12.23 37.74 -8.15
N CYS A 50 -12.69 37.56 -6.90
CA CYS A 50 -12.15 36.53 -6.02
C CYS A 50 -12.34 35.11 -6.59
N MET A 51 -13.47 34.84 -7.27
CA MET A 51 -13.76 33.54 -7.86
C MET A 51 -12.91 33.27 -9.10
N THR A 52 -12.87 34.21 -10.04
CA THR A 52 -12.10 34.11 -11.30
C THR A 52 -10.59 34.10 -11.05
N SER A 53 -10.14 34.80 -10.02
CA SER A 53 -8.75 34.84 -9.55
C SER A 53 -8.24 33.52 -8.96
N LEU A 54 -9.13 32.67 -8.44
CA LEU A 54 -8.77 31.30 -8.05
C LEU A 54 -8.61 30.38 -9.25
N THR A 55 -9.21 30.71 -10.39
CA THR A 55 -9.07 29.91 -11.61
C THR A 55 -7.87 30.40 -12.44
N PRO A 56 -7.23 29.52 -13.23
CA PRO A 56 -6.12 29.91 -14.11
C PRO A 56 -6.49 30.96 -15.17
N GLN A 57 -7.78 31.28 -15.35
CA GLN A 57 -8.27 32.29 -16.29
C GLN A 57 -7.95 33.72 -15.82
N GLY A 58 -7.62 33.91 -14.54
CA GLY A 58 -7.28 35.20 -13.97
C GLY A 58 -8.52 36.04 -13.62
N GLY A 59 -8.35 36.95 -12.65
CA GLY A 59 -9.44 37.73 -12.06
C GLY A 59 -9.96 38.88 -12.91
N GLY A 60 -9.40 39.12 -14.11
CA GLY A 60 -9.45 40.40 -14.79
C GLY A 60 -8.55 41.43 -14.09
N GLU A 61 -8.88 42.71 -14.25
CA GLU A 61 -8.05 43.80 -13.73
C GLU A 61 -8.08 43.90 -12.18
N ALA A 62 -6.91 44.15 -11.59
CA ALA A 62 -6.72 44.30 -10.15
C ALA A 62 -7.11 45.71 -9.66
N PRO A 63 -7.50 45.87 -8.38
CA PRO A 63 -7.85 47.18 -7.85
C PRO A 63 -6.69 48.18 -7.95
N LYS A 64 -7.01 49.47 -8.23
CA LYS A 64 -6.00 50.52 -8.43
C LYS A 64 -5.36 51.00 -7.11
N ASN A 65 -6.05 50.83 -5.98
CA ASN A 65 -5.56 51.24 -4.66
C ASN A 65 -4.45 50.30 -4.15
N LEU A 66 -3.44 50.85 -3.47
CA LEU A 66 -2.32 50.05 -2.93
C LEU A 66 -2.80 48.98 -1.93
N SER A 67 -3.77 49.33 -1.07
CA SER A 67 -4.34 48.41 -0.07
C SER A 67 -5.09 47.24 -0.71
N GLY A 68 -5.85 47.47 -1.79
CA GLY A 68 -6.55 46.39 -2.50
C GLY A 68 -5.59 45.51 -3.29
N ARG A 69 -4.50 46.07 -3.85
CA ARG A 69 -3.43 45.27 -4.48
C ARG A 69 -2.77 44.32 -3.51
N LEU A 70 -2.53 44.75 -2.27
CA LEU A 70 -1.95 43.89 -1.23
C LEU A 70 -2.89 42.73 -0.91
N VAL A 71 -4.19 43.00 -0.73
CA VAL A 71 -5.20 41.94 -0.51
C VAL A 71 -5.30 41.00 -1.70
N ALA A 72 -5.27 41.51 -2.94
CA ALA A 72 -5.29 40.69 -4.14
C ALA A 72 -4.05 39.80 -4.24
N ALA A 73 -2.86 40.31 -3.93
CA ALA A 73 -1.62 39.53 -3.92
C ALA A 73 -1.64 38.42 -2.86
N THR A 74 -2.13 38.71 -1.65
CA THR A 74 -2.32 37.68 -0.62
C THR A 74 -3.34 36.63 -1.05
N TRP A 75 -4.41 37.04 -1.73
CA TRP A 75 -5.42 36.12 -2.27
C TRP A 75 -4.84 35.22 -3.38
N TRP A 76 -4.02 35.76 -4.27
CA TRP A 76 -3.31 34.98 -5.29
C TRP A 76 -2.37 33.96 -4.68
N LEU A 77 -1.57 34.37 -3.69
CA LEU A 77 -0.69 33.46 -2.96
C LEU A 77 -1.49 32.33 -2.29
N PHE A 78 -2.59 32.68 -1.64
CA PHE A 78 -3.49 31.71 -1.00
C PHE A 78 -4.08 30.72 -2.01
N GLY A 79 -4.61 31.20 -3.14
CA GLY A 79 -5.14 30.36 -4.22
C GLY A 79 -4.10 29.40 -4.78
N PHE A 80 -2.89 29.88 -5.05
CA PHE A 80 -1.77 29.05 -5.53
C PHE A 80 -1.43 27.93 -4.53
N ILE A 81 -1.31 28.24 -3.24
CA ILE A 81 -1.00 27.25 -2.19
C ILE A 81 -2.10 26.20 -2.08
N ILE A 82 -3.37 26.59 -2.16
CA ILE A 82 -4.51 25.67 -2.08
C ILE A 82 -4.54 24.71 -3.27
N ILE A 83 -4.37 25.22 -4.50
CA ILE A 83 -4.35 24.38 -5.70
C ILE A 83 -3.13 23.45 -5.69
N ALA A 84 -1.96 23.95 -5.31
CA ALA A 84 -0.75 23.13 -5.19
C ALA A 84 -0.92 22.01 -4.14
N SER A 85 -1.51 22.33 -2.98
CA SER A 85 -1.76 21.33 -1.93
C SER A 85 -2.81 20.30 -2.35
N TYR A 86 -3.87 20.73 -3.04
CA TYR A 86 -4.89 19.83 -3.56
C TYR A 86 -4.33 18.89 -4.63
N THR A 87 -3.54 19.42 -5.57
CA THR A 87 -2.88 18.63 -6.62
C THR A 87 -1.85 17.67 -6.04
N ALA A 88 -1.07 18.08 -5.02
CA ALA A 88 -0.14 17.20 -4.32
C ALA A 88 -0.87 16.07 -3.56
N ASN A 89 -1.96 16.38 -2.86
CA ASN A 89 -2.74 15.38 -2.13
C ASN A 89 -3.44 14.39 -3.10
N LEU A 90 -3.96 14.89 -4.22
CA LEU A 90 -4.52 14.06 -5.27
C LEU A 90 -3.47 13.13 -5.87
N ALA A 91 -2.29 13.65 -6.21
CA ALA A 91 -1.19 12.84 -6.71
C ALA A 91 -0.76 11.77 -5.70
N ALA A 92 -0.65 12.12 -4.41
CA ALA A 92 -0.35 11.19 -3.33
C ALA A 92 -1.41 10.08 -3.20
N PHE A 93 -2.69 10.43 -3.28
CA PHE A 93 -3.77 9.43 -3.22
C PHE A 93 -3.72 8.46 -4.41
N LEU A 94 -3.48 8.98 -5.61
CA LEU A 94 -3.36 8.17 -6.83
C LEU A 94 -2.14 7.25 -6.80
N THR A 95 -1.05 7.64 -6.14
CA THR A 95 0.14 6.78 -6.00
C THR A 95 0.01 5.75 -4.88
N VAL A 96 -0.61 6.08 -3.75
CA VAL A 96 -0.84 5.12 -2.64
C VAL A 96 -1.64 3.91 -3.11
N SER A 97 -2.63 4.11 -3.98
CA SER A 97 -3.44 3.00 -4.54
C SER A 97 -2.64 2.02 -5.41
N ARG A 98 -1.40 2.38 -5.80
CA ARG A 98 -0.48 1.52 -6.57
C ARG A 98 0.70 1.00 -5.74
N LEU A 99 0.76 1.32 -4.45
CA LEU A 99 1.89 0.95 -3.59
C LEU A 99 1.69 -0.36 -2.80
N ASP A 100 0.53 -1.01 -2.92
CA ASP A 100 0.39 -2.40 -2.44
C ASP A 100 1.24 -3.28 -3.36
N THR A 101 2.37 -3.77 -2.85
CA THR A 101 3.20 -4.75 -3.56
C THR A 101 2.38 -6.02 -3.75
N PRO A 102 2.18 -6.48 -4.99
CA PRO A 102 1.51 -7.75 -5.20
C PRO A 102 2.38 -8.85 -4.60
N ILE A 103 1.73 -9.82 -3.95
CA ILE A 103 2.43 -11.00 -3.46
C ILE A 103 2.94 -11.75 -4.69
N GLU A 104 4.24 -11.89 -4.83
CA GLU A 104 4.87 -12.61 -5.95
C GLU A 104 5.63 -13.86 -5.50
N SER A 105 5.91 -14.01 -4.20
CA SER A 105 6.72 -15.12 -3.70
C SER A 105 6.27 -15.57 -2.31
N LEU A 106 6.73 -16.75 -1.91
CA LEU A 106 6.53 -17.27 -0.56
C LEU A 106 7.18 -16.37 0.50
N ASP A 107 8.31 -15.74 0.17
CA ASP A 107 9.01 -14.79 1.04
C ASP A 107 8.16 -13.55 1.28
N ASP A 108 7.58 -12.98 0.23
CA ASP A 108 6.70 -11.82 0.36
C ASP A 108 5.43 -12.16 1.17
N LEU A 109 4.85 -13.34 0.93
CA LEU A 109 3.72 -13.86 1.71
C LEU A 109 4.05 -14.00 3.20
N SER A 110 5.31 -14.33 3.54
CA SER A 110 5.77 -14.49 4.93
C SER A 110 6.03 -13.17 5.66
N ASN A 111 6.34 -12.10 4.91
CA ASN A 111 6.65 -10.78 5.48
C ASN A 111 5.40 -9.90 5.67
N GLN A 112 4.31 -10.21 4.99
CA GLN A 112 3.05 -9.48 5.07
C GLN A 112 2.08 -10.07 6.12
N TYR A 113 1.09 -9.29 6.55
CA TYR A 113 0.09 -9.69 7.55
C TYR A 113 -1.38 -9.57 7.08
N LYS A 114 -1.62 -9.00 5.90
CA LYS A 114 -2.98 -8.70 5.38
C LYS A 114 -3.67 -9.93 4.78
N VAL A 115 -2.90 -10.83 4.19
CA VAL A 115 -3.36 -12.06 3.54
C VAL A 115 -3.07 -13.24 4.45
N GLN A 116 -4.12 -13.90 4.91
CA GLN A 116 -4.01 -15.16 5.63
C GLN A 116 -3.69 -16.29 4.65
N TYR A 117 -2.98 -17.31 5.09
CA TYR A 117 -2.66 -18.44 4.23
C TYR A 117 -2.64 -19.72 5.03
N ALA A 118 -3.09 -20.81 4.41
CA ALA A 118 -3.01 -22.14 5.03
C ALA A 118 -3.11 -23.25 3.98
N PRO A 119 -2.39 -24.37 4.18
CA PRO A 119 -2.65 -25.61 3.46
C PRO A 119 -3.91 -26.32 3.99
N MET A 120 -4.41 -27.30 3.24
CA MET A 120 -5.49 -28.16 3.72
C MET A 120 -5.00 -29.11 4.83
N ASN A 121 -5.84 -29.31 5.83
CA ASN A 121 -5.56 -30.19 6.97
C ASN A 121 -5.33 -31.64 6.52
N GLY A 122 -4.31 -32.31 7.08
CA GLY A 122 -3.97 -33.70 6.77
C GLY A 122 -3.24 -33.91 5.43
N THR A 123 -2.86 -32.84 4.72
CA THR A 123 -2.11 -32.95 3.45
C THR A 123 -0.60 -33.04 3.65
N SER A 124 0.10 -33.54 2.62
CA SER A 124 1.56 -33.52 2.55
C SER A 124 2.14 -32.10 2.66
N THR A 125 1.42 -31.09 2.15
CA THR A 125 1.78 -29.68 2.25
C THR A 125 1.73 -29.18 3.70
N MET A 126 0.70 -29.55 4.46
CA MET A 126 0.64 -29.24 5.90
C MET A 126 1.83 -29.85 6.65
N THR A 127 2.09 -31.14 6.45
CA THR A 127 3.21 -31.84 7.07
C THR A 127 4.56 -31.23 6.67
N TYR A 128 4.68 -30.69 5.46
CA TYR A 128 5.90 -29.99 5.01
C TYR A 128 6.17 -28.75 5.88
N PHE A 129 5.18 -27.87 6.05
CA PHE A 129 5.34 -26.66 6.86
C PHE A 129 5.57 -26.98 8.34
N GLU A 130 4.86 -27.98 8.89
CA GLU A 130 5.06 -28.45 10.26
C GLU A 130 6.50 -28.93 10.48
N ARG A 131 7.03 -29.75 9.57
CA ARG A 131 8.41 -30.26 9.66
C ARG A 131 9.45 -29.16 9.48
N MET A 132 9.24 -28.23 8.55
CA MET A 132 10.15 -27.09 8.35
C MET A 132 10.21 -26.22 9.61
N ALA A 133 9.06 -25.86 10.19
CA ALA A 133 9.00 -25.10 11.43
C ALA A 133 9.66 -25.84 12.60
N TYR A 134 9.44 -27.16 12.71
CA TYR A 134 10.10 -27.98 13.73
C TYR A 134 11.63 -27.97 13.59
N ILE A 135 12.13 -28.15 12.36
CA ILE A 135 13.57 -28.17 12.08
C ILE A 135 14.20 -26.80 12.37
N GLU A 136 13.56 -25.72 11.94
CA GLU A 136 14.03 -24.36 12.17
C GLU A 136 14.11 -24.03 13.67
N LYS A 137 13.05 -24.39 14.43
CA LYS A 137 13.05 -24.29 15.89
C LYS A 137 14.17 -25.13 16.53
N LYS A 138 14.42 -26.34 16.02
CA LYS A 138 15.50 -27.20 16.52
C LYS A 138 16.89 -26.60 16.29
N PHE A 139 17.14 -26.05 15.11
CA PHE A 139 18.39 -25.35 14.82
C PHE A 139 18.58 -24.15 15.74
N TYR A 140 17.51 -23.36 15.96
CA TYR A 140 17.55 -22.25 16.89
C TYR A 140 17.86 -22.71 18.34
N GLU A 141 17.23 -23.79 18.80
CA GLU A 141 17.51 -24.36 20.14
C GLU A 141 18.97 -24.81 20.28
N ILE A 142 19.52 -25.53 19.30
CA ILE A 142 20.91 -25.99 19.31
C ILE A 142 21.88 -24.82 19.29
N TRP A 143 21.64 -23.83 18.43
CA TRP A 143 22.47 -22.64 18.36
C TRP A 143 22.43 -21.82 19.66
N LYS A 144 21.25 -21.67 20.25
CA LYS A 144 21.06 -21.01 21.55
C LYS A 144 21.81 -21.74 22.67
N ASP A 145 21.72 -23.07 22.72
CA ASP A 145 22.41 -23.88 23.73
C ASP A 145 23.94 -23.76 23.58
N MET A 146 24.44 -23.84 22.35
CA MET A 146 25.86 -23.72 22.03
C MET A 146 26.43 -22.33 22.36
N SER A 147 25.66 -21.26 22.13
CA SER A 147 26.09 -19.88 22.41
C SER A 147 25.97 -19.48 23.88
N LEU A 148 25.01 -20.05 24.62
CA LEU A 148 24.79 -19.79 26.04
C LEU A 148 25.44 -20.83 26.96
N ASN A 149 26.26 -21.74 26.43
CA ASN A 149 26.90 -22.78 27.23
C ASN A 149 27.94 -22.19 28.20
N ASP A 150 27.59 -22.11 29.48
CA ASP A 150 28.43 -21.54 30.53
C ASP A 150 29.67 -22.38 30.89
N SER A 151 29.70 -23.65 30.49
CA SER A 151 30.85 -24.53 30.73
C SER A 151 32.03 -24.32 29.78
N MET A 152 31.81 -23.60 28.67
CA MET A 152 32.84 -23.30 27.68
C MET A 152 33.67 -22.08 28.09
N SER A 153 34.94 -22.05 27.66
CA SER A 153 35.80 -20.89 27.87
C SER A 153 35.26 -19.65 27.15
N ASP A 154 35.46 -18.46 27.72
CA ASP A 154 34.94 -17.20 27.17
C ASP A 154 35.36 -16.97 25.72
N VAL A 155 36.59 -17.38 25.36
CA VAL A 155 37.14 -17.25 24.01
C VAL A 155 36.45 -18.17 23.02
N GLU A 156 36.12 -19.40 23.41
CA GLU A 156 35.40 -20.34 22.54
C GLU A 156 33.93 -19.94 22.38
N ARG A 157 33.31 -19.45 23.45
CA ARG A 157 31.94 -18.92 23.42
C ARG A 157 31.83 -17.71 22.48
N ALA A 158 32.80 -16.79 22.55
CA ALA A 158 32.84 -15.63 21.66
C ALA A 158 32.93 -16.00 20.17
N LYS A 159 33.59 -17.13 19.83
CA LYS A 159 33.65 -17.64 18.44
C LYS A 159 32.30 -18.15 17.93
N LEU A 160 31.41 -18.56 18.84
CA LEU A 160 30.08 -19.10 18.53
C LEU A 160 29.00 -18.02 18.53
N ALA A 161 29.25 -16.88 19.18
CA ALA A 161 28.37 -15.71 19.23
C ALA A 161 28.45 -14.84 17.96
N VAL A 162 28.42 -15.46 16.77
CA VAL A 162 28.35 -14.74 15.49
C VAL A 162 26.88 -14.44 15.21
N TRP A 163 26.44 -13.23 15.57
CA TRP A 163 25.09 -12.73 15.34
C TRP A 163 24.81 -12.41 13.86
N ASP A 164 25.85 -12.37 13.03
CA ASP A 164 25.74 -12.11 11.59
C ASP A 164 25.21 -13.33 10.80
N TYR A 165 25.16 -14.52 11.41
CA TYR A 165 24.55 -15.68 10.76
C TYR A 165 23.02 -15.62 10.93
N PRO A 166 22.24 -15.48 9.84
CA PRO A 166 20.80 -15.34 9.94
C PRO A 166 20.20 -16.70 10.29
N VAL A 167 19.96 -16.96 11.58
CA VAL A 167 19.02 -18.01 11.98
C VAL A 167 17.63 -17.51 11.58
N SER A 168 17.22 -17.85 10.36
CA SER A 168 15.90 -17.49 9.83
C SER A 168 14.81 -18.12 10.72
N ASP A 169 13.73 -17.37 10.96
CA ASP A 169 12.53 -17.80 11.66
C ASP A 169 11.30 -17.79 10.74
N LYS A 170 11.55 -17.91 9.43
CA LYS A 170 10.56 -17.80 8.36
C LYS A 170 9.47 -18.86 8.52
N TYR A 171 9.84 -20.14 8.56
CA TYR A 171 8.85 -21.21 8.57
C TYR A 171 8.11 -21.32 9.91
N THR A 172 8.75 -20.93 11.00
CA THR A 172 8.19 -20.89 12.34
C THR A 172 7.09 -19.84 12.43
N LYS A 173 7.36 -18.62 11.94
CA LYS A 173 6.34 -17.55 11.83
C LYS A 173 5.21 -17.93 10.89
N MET A 174 5.55 -18.47 9.72
CA MET A 174 4.54 -18.92 8.75
C MET A 174 3.62 -19.99 9.36
N TRP A 175 4.18 -20.98 10.04
CA TRP A 175 3.39 -22.03 10.67
C TRP A 175 2.47 -21.51 11.77
N GLN A 176 2.95 -20.57 12.60
CA GLN A 176 2.10 -19.89 13.59
C GLN A 176 0.93 -19.15 12.91
N SER A 177 1.22 -18.38 11.85
CA SER A 177 0.18 -17.66 11.09
C SER A 177 -0.84 -18.61 10.45
N MET A 178 -0.41 -19.75 9.93
CA MET A 178 -1.30 -20.78 9.37
C MET A 178 -2.24 -21.37 10.44
N GLN A 179 -1.74 -21.58 11.66
CA GLN A 179 -2.54 -22.10 12.78
C GLN A 179 -3.56 -21.06 13.26
N GLU A 180 -3.16 -19.79 13.36
CA GLU A 180 -4.06 -18.67 13.70
C GLU A 180 -5.14 -18.45 12.63
N ALA A 181 -4.79 -18.59 11.35
CA ALA A 181 -5.74 -18.52 10.25
C ALA A 181 -6.74 -19.69 10.25
N GLY A 182 -6.37 -20.83 10.83
CA GLY A 182 -7.18 -22.05 10.84
C GLY A 182 -7.14 -22.80 9.51
N LEU A 183 -6.69 -24.05 9.56
CA LEU A 183 -6.54 -24.91 8.39
C LEU A 183 -7.91 -25.40 7.87
N PRO A 184 -8.22 -25.27 6.56
CA PRO A 184 -9.42 -25.85 5.98
C PRO A 184 -9.37 -27.39 6.00
N ASN A 185 -10.49 -28.03 6.34
CA ASN A 185 -10.58 -29.51 6.38
C ASN A 185 -10.83 -30.15 5.01
N THR A 186 -11.45 -29.40 4.09
CA THR A 186 -11.78 -29.86 2.75
C THR A 186 -11.31 -28.85 1.72
N PHE A 187 -11.10 -29.35 0.50
CA PHE A 187 -10.60 -28.57 -0.61
C PHE A 187 -11.60 -27.49 -1.03
N GLU A 188 -12.89 -27.83 -1.06
CA GLU A 188 -13.96 -26.90 -1.41
C GLU A 188 -14.04 -25.73 -0.42
N LYS A 189 -13.89 -26.01 0.87
CA LYS A 189 -13.89 -24.98 1.91
C LYS A 189 -12.70 -24.04 1.77
N ALA A 190 -11.56 -24.55 1.34
CA ALA A 190 -10.39 -23.72 1.03
C ALA A 190 -10.68 -22.79 -0.15
N LEU A 191 -11.25 -23.31 -1.23
CA LEU A 191 -11.62 -22.52 -2.41
C LEU A 191 -12.70 -21.48 -2.12
N GLU A 192 -13.72 -21.82 -1.34
CA GLU A 192 -14.73 -20.84 -0.89
C GLU A 192 -14.10 -19.67 -0.13
N ARG A 193 -13.11 -19.97 0.72
CA ARG A 193 -12.38 -18.94 1.47
C ARG A 193 -11.53 -18.05 0.57
N VAL A 194 -10.89 -18.62 -0.45
CA VAL A 194 -10.17 -17.86 -1.49
C VAL A 194 -11.16 -16.99 -2.28
N ARG A 195 -12.29 -17.52 -2.72
CA ARG A 195 -13.32 -16.77 -3.47
C ARG A 195 -13.97 -15.65 -2.68
N LYS A 196 -14.03 -15.78 -1.35
CA LYS A 196 -14.54 -14.72 -0.46
C LYS A 196 -13.56 -13.55 -0.33
N SER A 197 -12.30 -13.68 -0.76
CA SER A 197 -11.35 -12.57 -0.71
C SER A 197 -11.71 -11.48 -1.73
N THR A 198 -11.72 -10.24 -1.27
CA THR A 198 -12.14 -9.09 -2.07
C THR A 198 -11.01 -8.56 -2.96
N SER A 199 -9.75 -8.74 -2.53
CA SER A 199 -8.58 -8.14 -3.17
C SER A 199 -7.37 -9.09 -3.11
N SER A 200 -6.44 -8.94 -4.06
CA SER A 200 -5.17 -9.70 -4.05
C SER A 200 -4.24 -9.32 -2.88
N SER A 201 -4.44 -8.15 -2.26
CA SER A 201 -3.64 -7.66 -1.13
C SER A 201 -4.28 -7.90 0.25
N GLU A 202 -5.52 -8.38 0.32
CA GLU A 202 -6.24 -8.64 1.58
C GLU A 202 -7.22 -9.81 1.39
N GLY A 203 -7.03 -10.89 2.17
CA GLY A 203 -7.84 -12.08 1.99
C GLY A 203 -7.20 -13.37 2.46
N PHE A 204 -7.43 -14.44 1.70
CA PHE A 204 -6.91 -15.77 1.99
C PHE A 204 -6.24 -16.40 0.76
N ALA A 205 -5.01 -16.88 0.94
CA ALA A 205 -4.27 -17.64 -0.07
C ALA A 205 -4.21 -19.12 0.31
N TYR A 206 -4.56 -19.98 -0.65
CA TYR A 206 -4.43 -21.43 -0.49
C TYR A 206 -3.05 -21.90 -0.95
N ILE A 207 -2.38 -22.71 -0.13
CA ILE A 207 -1.08 -23.32 -0.47
C ILE A 207 -1.27 -24.83 -0.62
N GLY A 208 -0.92 -25.37 -1.78
CA GLY A 208 -1.16 -26.77 -2.12
C GLY A 208 -0.22 -27.28 -3.19
N ASP A 209 -0.55 -28.43 -3.78
CA ASP A 209 0.21 -29.00 -4.88
C ASP A 209 0.11 -28.12 -6.13
N ALA A 210 1.25 -27.92 -6.82
CA ALA A 210 1.31 -27.12 -8.03
C ALA A 210 0.43 -27.69 -9.15
N THR A 211 0.30 -29.03 -9.23
CA THR A 211 -0.48 -29.71 -10.28
C THR A 211 -1.97 -29.46 -10.10
N ASP A 212 -2.47 -29.62 -8.88
CA ASP A 212 -3.88 -29.38 -8.52
C ASP A 212 -4.25 -27.91 -8.75
N ILE A 213 -3.40 -26.99 -8.28
CA ILE A 213 -3.61 -25.56 -8.45
C ILE A 213 -3.60 -25.17 -9.93
N ARG A 214 -2.65 -25.70 -10.71
CA ARG A 214 -2.56 -25.41 -12.14
C ARG A 214 -3.76 -25.90 -12.91
N TYR A 215 -4.28 -27.08 -12.57
CA TYR A 215 -5.51 -27.59 -13.14
C TYR A 215 -6.71 -26.67 -12.83
N LEU A 216 -6.80 -26.14 -11.61
CA LEU A 216 -7.91 -25.27 -11.20
C LEU A 216 -7.89 -23.90 -11.86
N VAL A 217 -6.70 -23.33 -12.05
CA VAL A 217 -6.55 -22.05 -12.77
C VAL A 217 -6.81 -22.20 -14.27
N LEU A 218 -6.50 -23.36 -14.85
CA LEU A 218 -6.86 -23.64 -16.24
C LEU A 218 -8.37 -23.85 -16.43
N THR A 219 -9.06 -24.35 -15.42
CA THR A 219 -10.51 -24.63 -15.49
C THR A 219 -11.38 -23.46 -15.04
N ASN A 220 -10.91 -22.62 -14.10
CA ASN A 220 -11.65 -21.48 -13.60
C ASN A 220 -10.84 -20.17 -13.75
N CYS A 221 -11.44 -19.18 -14.41
CA CYS A 221 -10.80 -17.88 -14.68
C CYS A 221 -10.84 -16.89 -13.50
N ASP A 222 -11.49 -17.26 -12.39
CA ASP A 222 -11.55 -16.47 -11.15
C ASP A 222 -10.33 -16.67 -10.24
N LEU A 223 -9.49 -17.66 -10.54
CA LEU A 223 -8.31 -18.01 -9.76
C LEU A 223 -7.04 -17.64 -10.52
N GLN A 224 -6.00 -17.27 -9.78
CA GLN A 224 -4.67 -16.99 -10.31
C GLN A 224 -3.61 -17.71 -9.48
N ILE A 225 -2.58 -18.23 -10.16
CA ILE A 225 -1.39 -18.79 -9.49
C ILE A 225 -0.47 -17.62 -9.15
N VAL A 226 0.06 -17.63 -7.93
CA VAL A 226 0.98 -16.62 -7.45
C VAL A 226 2.32 -17.27 -7.10
N GLY A 227 3.40 -16.72 -7.68
CA GLY A 227 4.77 -17.12 -7.41
C GLY A 227 5.23 -18.43 -8.03
N GLU A 228 6.43 -18.84 -7.63
CA GLU A 228 7.13 -20.01 -8.16
C GLU A 228 7.03 -21.23 -7.24
N GLU A 229 7.26 -22.41 -7.82
CA GLU A 229 7.34 -23.67 -7.09
C GLU A 229 8.56 -23.67 -6.14
N PHE A 230 8.31 -23.62 -4.84
CA PHE A 230 9.35 -23.58 -3.81
C PHE A 230 9.80 -24.96 -3.31
N SER A 231 9.02 -26.03 -3.57
CA SER A 231 9.36 -27.39 -3.17
C SER A 231 9.03 -28.38 -4.29
N ARG A 232 10.06 -28.79 -5.03
CA ARG A 232 9.92 -29.81 -6.07
C ARG A 232 9.96 -31.19 -5.45
N LYS A 233 8.83 -31.89 -5.48
CA LYS A 233 8.71 -33.28 -5.06
C LYS A 233 8.09 -34.08 -6.22
N PRO A 234 8.82 -35.03 -6.81
CA PRO A 234 8.27 -35.82 -7.91
C PRO A 234 7.20 -36.78 -7.39
N TYR A 235 6.19 -37.04 -8.22
CA TYR A 235 5.28 -38.16 -8.03
C TYR A 235 6.00 -39.47 -8.32
N ALA A 236 5.74 -40.49 -7.50
CA ALA A 236 6.33 -41.81 -7.65
C ALA A 236 5.30 -42.90 -7.35
N VAL A 237 5.45 -44.04 -8.00
CA VAL A 237 4.64 -45.24 -7.71
C VAL A 237 5.24 -45.96 -6.52
N ALA A 238 4.49 -46.06 -5.43
CA ALA A 238 4.91 -46.79 -4.25
C ALA A 238 4.61 -48.28 -4.40
N VAL A 239 5.63 -49.12 -4.18
CA VAL A 239 5.50 -50.59 -4.12
C VAL A 239 5.91 -51.10 -2.74
N GLN A 240 5.42 -52.28 -2.37
CA GLN A 240 5.81 -52.92 -1.10
C GLN A 240 7.33 -53.11 -1.04
N GLN A 241 7.91 -52.88 0.13
CA GLN A 241 9.34 -53.09 0.36
C GLN A 241 9.74 -54.53 0.04
N GLY A 242 10.72 -54.70 -0.84
CA GLY A 242 11.19 -56.02 -1.30
C GLY A 242 10.39 -56.62 -2.45
N SER A 243 9.39 -55.92 -3.00
CA SER A 243 8.65 -56.39 -4.16
C SER A 243 9.50 -56.38 -5.43
N PRO A 244 9.49 -57.45 -6.26
CA PRO A 244 10.17 -57.46 -7.56
C PRO A 244 9.56 -56.47 -8.56
N LEU A 245 8.36 -55.96 -8.27
CA LEU A 245 7.71 -54.94 -9.08
C LEU A 245 8.48 -53.62 -9.10
N LYS A 246 9.32 -53.35 -8.10
CA LYS A 246 10.11 -52.11 -8.04
C LYS A 246 10.97 -51.95 -9.29
N ASP A 247 11.73 -52.98 -9.63
CA ASP A 247 12.67 -52.94 -10.75
C ASP A 247 11.90 -52.94 -12.07
N GLN A 248 10.83 -53.74 -12.18
CA GLN A 248 9.96 -53.78 -13.36
C GLN A 248 9.33 -52.41 -13.67
N PHE A 249 8.85 -51.68 -12.65
CA PHE A 249 8.32 -50.33 -12.86
C PHE A 249 9.40 -49.31 -13.17
N ASN A 250 10.57 -49.42 -12.54
CA ASN A 250 11.68 -48.49 -12.76
C ASN A 250 12.30 -48.63 -14.16
N ASP A 251 12.28 -49.82 -14.75
CA ASP A 251 12.74 -50.07 -16.11
C ASP A 251 11.71 -49.67 -17.19
N ALA A 252 10.42 -49.59 -16.81
CA ALA A 252 9.32 -49.31 -17.73
C ALA A 252 8.97 -47.82 -17.86
N ILE A 253 9.32 -47.00 -16.86
CA ILE A 253 9.07 -45.55 -16.81
C ILE A 253 10.29 -44.80 -17.37
#